data_AF-A0AAD4EI46-F1
#
_entry.id   AF-A0AAD4EI46-F1
#
_cell.length_a   1.000
_cell.length_b   1.000
_cell.length_c   1.000
_cell.angle_alpha   90.00
_cell.angle_beta   90.00
_cell.angle_gamma   90.00
#
_symmetry.space_group_name_H-M   'P 1'
#
loop_
_entity.id
_entity.type
_entity.pdbx_description
1 polymer ?
#
loop_
_entity_poly.entity_id
_entity_poly.type
_entity_poly.pdbx_seq_one_letter_code
_entity_poly.pdbx_strand_id
1 'polypeptide(L)' 'MKRGVPTLENPHRVCDKRKALTGEQAELLKLLGEKMVVFKVGLLARWDAASGEVVQFKSGFSNLHNLLLD' A
#
# COMPACT_ATOMS: atom_id res chain seq x y z
N MET A 1 -3.94 -10.18 -29.43
CA MET A 1 -2.52 -10.60 -29.49
C MET A 1 -1.87 -10.00 -30.72
N LYS A 2 -0.77 -9.26 -30.60
CA LYS A 2 0.05 -8.85 -31.76
C LYS A 2 1.39 -9.55 -31.65
N ARG A 3 1.74 -10.38 -32.64
CA ARG A 3 3.00 -11.16 -32.66
C ARG A 3 3.22 -12.02 -31.40
N GLY A 4 2.17 -12.70 -30.94
CA GLY A 4 2.25 -13.56 -29.75
C GLY A 4 2.28 -12.79 -28.41
N VAL A 5 2.23 -11.46 -28.42
CA VAL A 5 2.18 -10.65 -27.21
C VAL A 5 0.72 -10.27 -26.89
N PRO A 6 0.24 -10.44 -25.64
CA PRO A 6 -1.03 -9.88 -25.20
C PRO A 6 -1.08 -8.38 -25.46
N THR A 7 -2.16 -7.91 -26.08
CA THR A 7 -2.28 -6.50 -26.48
C THR A 7 -3.71 -6.06 -26.27
N LEU A 8 -3.88 -4.85 -25.76
CA LEU A 8 -5.17 -4.16 -25.67
C LEU A 8 -5.36 -3.28 -26.91
N GLU A 9 -6.57 -3.28 -27.49
CA GLU A 9 -6.90 -2.38 -28.60
C GLU A 9 -7.23 -0.97 -28.11
N ASN A 10 -7.79 -0.88 -26.89
CA ASN A 10 -8.13 0.36 -26.21
C ASN A 10 -7.51 0.37 -24.80
N PRO A 11 -7.14 1.55 -24.27
CA PRO A 11 -6.69 1.66 -22.88
C PRO A 11 -7.75 1.14 -21.91
N HIS A 12 -7.31 0.42 -20.89
CA HIS A 12 -8.18 -0.08 -19.83
C HIS A 12 -7.84 0.60 -18.51
N ARG A 13 -8.86 1.20 -17.86
CA ARG A 13 -8.69 1.90 -16.58
C ARG A 13 -8.88 0.90 -15.43
N VAL A 14 -7.78 0.59 -14.74
CA VAL A 14 -7.79 -0.45 -13.68
C VAL A 14 -8.38 0.09 -12.37
N CYS A 15 -7.92 1.23 -11.87
CA CYS A 15 -8.35 1.78 -10.58
C CYS A 15 -8.28 3.31 -10.51
N ASP A 16 -8.85 3.88 -9.44
CA ASP A 16 -8.89 5.32 -9.21
C ASP A 16 -8.21 5.66 -7.90
N LYS A 17 -7.54 6.81 -7.87
CA LYS A 17 -6.99 7.36 -6.63
C LYS A 17 -8.10 7.48 -5.57
N ARG A 18 -7.78 7.13 -4.33
CA ARG A 18 -8.70 7.14 -3.17
C ARG A 18 -9.89 6.18 -3.25
N LYS A 19 -9.91 5.22 -4.17
CA LYS A 19 -10.86 4.10 -4.12
C LYS A 19 -10.17 2.86 -3.58
N ALA A 20 -10.87 2.12 -2.74
CA ALA A 20 -10.42 0.80 -2.31
C ALA A 20 -10.34 -0.12 -3.54
N LEU A 21 -9.24 -0.85 -3.65
CA LEU A 21 -9.05 -1.82 -4.73
C LEU A 21 -9.92 -3.05 -4.47
N THR A 22 -10.57 -3.56 -5.52
CA THR A 22 -11.11 -4.92 -5.50
C THR A 22 -9.97 -5.94 -5.57
N GLY A 23 -10.25 -7.20 -5.21
CA GLY A 23 -9.26 -8.28 -5.33
C GLY A 23 -8.73 -8.44 -6.76
N GLU A 24 -9.60 -8.29 -7.77
CA GLU A 24 -9.22 -8.35 -9.18
C GLU A 24 -8.29 -7.19 -9.59
N GLN A 25 -8.62 -5.96 -9.17
CA GLN A 25 -7.77 -4.80 -9.45
C GLN A 25 -6.38 -4.96 -8.82
N ALA A 26 -6.33 -5.45 -7.58
CA ALA A 26 -5.07 -5.70 -6.89
C ALA A 26 -4.22 -6.78 -7.58
N GLU A 27 -4.85 -7.86 -8.05
CA GLU A 27 -4.14 -8.93 -8.76
C GLU A 27 -3.60 -8.46 -10.11
N LEU A 28 -4.38 -7.67 -10.87
CA LEU A 28 -3.91 -7.08 -12.12
C LEU A 28 -2.69 -6.17 -11.89
N LEU A 29 -2.75 -5.28 -10.90
CA LEU A 29 -1.63 -4.40 -10.56
C LEU A 29 -0.38 -5.19 -10.15
N LYS A 30 -0.55 -6.28 -9.40
CA LYS A 30 0.54 -7.18 -9.00
C LYS A 30 1.18 -7.87 -10.21
N LEU A 31 0.38 -8.38 -11.15
CA LEU A 31 0.88 -9.01 -12.38
C LEU A 31 1.61 -8.02 -13.29
N LEU A 32 1.20 -6.75 -13.29
CA LEU A 32 1.86 -5.67 -14.01
C LEU A 32 3.09 -5.11 -13.28
N GLY A 33 3.31 -5.50 -12.03
CA GLY A 33 4.42 -5.00 -11.19
C GLY A 33 4.23 -3.57 -10.68
N GLU A 34 3.00 -3.04 -10.73
CA GLU A 34 2.69 -1.67 -10.31
C GLU A 34 2.50 -1.59 -8.78
N LYS A 35 3.39 -0.85 -8.11
CA LYS A 35 3.43 -0.78 -6.63
C LYS A 35 2.67 0.44 -6.13
N MET A 36 1.37 0.27 -5.91
CA MET A 36 0.44 1.35 -5.52
C MET A 36 0.55 1.82 -4.06
N VAL A 37 1.40 1.21 -3.23
CA VAL A 37 1.46 1.48 -1.78
C VAL A 37 2.90 1.58 -1.29
N VAL A 38 3.12 2.52 -0.38
CA VAL A 38 4.36 2.61 0.40
C VAL A 38 4.17 1.88 1.72
N PHE A 39 4.86 0.76 1.90
CA PHE A 39 4.88 0.06 3.18
C PHE A 39 5.68 0.87 4.22
N LYS A 40 5.09 1.10 5.40
CA LYS A 40 5.71 1.83 6.51
C LYS A 40 5.54 1.03 7.81
N VAL A 41 6.57 1.02 8.65
CA VAL A 41 6.52 0.45 10.01
C VAL A 41 6.36 1.59 11.01
N GLY A 42 5.40 1.46 11.93
CA GLY A 42 5.26 2.38 13.06
C GLY A 42 5.65 1.67 14.34
N LEU A 43 6.60 2.25 15.06
CA LEU A 43 6.95 1.79 16.40
C LEU A 43 5.78 2.10 17.34
N LEU A 44 5.29 1.08 18.04
CA LEU A 44 4.17 1.21 18.98
C LEU A 44 4.66 1.43 20.40
N ALA A 45 5.65 0.65 20.81
CA ALA A 45 6.22 0.72 22.15
C ALA A 45 7.66 0.22 22.13
N ARG A 46 8.44 0.61 23.13
CA ARG A 46 9.67 -0.08 23.52
C ARG A 46 9.67 -0.30 25.02
N TRP A 47 10.30 -1.37 25.45
CA TRP A 47 10.65 -1.57 26.85
C TRP A 47 12.08 -1.08 27.10
N ASP A 48 12.30 -0.35 28.19
CA ASP A 48 13.60 0.13 28.61
C ASP A 48 14.15 -0.72 29.75
N ALA A 49 15.36 -1.28 29.57
CA ALA A 49 15.94 -2.18 30.55
C ALA A 49 16.49 -1.48 31.80
N ALA A 50 16.89 -0.22 31.68
CA ALA A 50 17.49 0.52 32.78
C ALA A 50 16.42 1.05 33.74
N SER A 51 15.28 1.52 33.22
CA SER A 51 14.15 1.95 34.05
C SER A 51 13.12 0.84 34.33
N GLY A 52 13.09 -0.21 33.51
CA GLY A 52 12.05 -1.24 33.55
C GLY A 52 10.71 -0.80 32.96
N GLU A 53 10.62 0.40 32.39
CA GLU A 53 9.37 1.00 31.92
C GLU A 53 9.05 0.65 30.46
N VAL A 54 7.76 0.67 30.13
CA VAL A 54 7.29 0.59 28.75
C VAL A 54 7.00 2.00 28.24
N VAL A 55 7.78 2.46 27.26
CA VAL A 55 7.57 3.72 26.57
C VAL A 55 6.67 3.48 25.36
N GLN A 56 5.46 4.01 25.42
CA GLN A 56 4.51 3.98 24.31
C GLN A 56 4.78 5.13 23.35
N PHE A 57 4.78 4.84 22.05
CA PHE A 57 4.88 5.82 20.99
C PHE A 57 3.49 6.09 20.42
N LYS A 58 3.19 7.36 20.17
CA LYS A 58 1.98 7.73 19.44
C LYS A 58 2.15 7.23 18.01
N SER A 59 1.49 6.13 17.66
CA SER A 59 1.57 5.61 16.29
C SER A 59 1.11 6.72 15.33
N GLY A 60 1.97 7.12 14.40
CA GLY A 60 1.71 8.20 13.45
C GLY A 60 0.64 7.87 12.39
N PHE A 61 -0.10 6.77 12.57
CA PHE A 61 -1.09 6.27 11.63
C PHE A 61 -2.52 6.68 11.98
N SER A 62 -2.69 7.75 12.79
CA SER A 62 -3.99 8.28 13.19
C SER A 62 -4.88 8.72 12.00
N ASN A 63 -4.33 8.78 10.78
CA ASN A 63 -5.09 8.83 9.54
C ASN A 63 -4.36 8.09 8.40
N LEU A 64 -4.43 6.76 8.41
CA LEU A 64 -3.99 5.89 7.28
C LEU A 64 -4.65 6.26 5.94
N HIS A 65 -5.78 6.98 5.95
CA HIS A 65 -6.45 7.46 4.74
C HIS A 65 -5.65 8.53 3.98
N ASN A 66 -4.79 9.31 4.67
CA ASN A 66 -4.09 10.45 4.07
C ASN A 66 -2.58 10.22 3.84
N LEU A 67 -1.95 9.23 4.49
CA LEU A 67 -0.48 9.07 4.47
C LEU A 67 0.08 8.15 3.36
N LEU A 68 -0.81 7.59 2.53
CA LEU A 68 -0.50 6.60 1.49
C LEU A 68 -0.86 7.05 0.07
N LEU A 69 -1.30 8.30 -0.13
CA LEU A 69 -1.85 8.78 -1.41
C LEU A 69 -1.32 10.16 -1.84
N ASP A 70 -0.18 10.61 -1.33
CA ASP A 70 0.60 11.71 -1.94
C ASP A 70 1.74 11.14 -2.78
#